data_AF-A0A1V3JWR6-F1
#
_entry.id   AF-A0A1V3JWR6-F1
#
_cell.length_a   1.000
_cell.length_b   1.000
_cell.length_c   1.000
_cell.angle_alpha   90.00
_cell.angle_beta   90.00
_cell.angle_gamma   90.00
#
_symmetry.space_group_name_H-M   'P 1'
#
loop_
_entity.id
_entity.type
_entity.pdbx_description
1 polymer ?
#
loop_
_entity_poly.entity_id
_entity_poly.type
_entity_poly.pdbx_seq_one_letter_code
_entity_poly.pdbx_strand_id
1 'polypeptide(L)'
;MTSNSEEQQDEFVSIFDLLKFVNSQNIINATYQIISILEETGKNVCVYERHNGIKPRLTIQKESLRDYLFSINKNQGYKIDEEIPF
;
A
#
# COMPACT_ATOMS: atom_id res chain seq x y z
N MET A 1 3.10 -37.67 -9.08
CA MET A 1 2.57 -36.37 -9.54
C MET A 1 2.13 -35.60 -8.30
N THR A 2 3.04 -34.90 -7.67
CA THR A 2 2.77 -34.02 -6.51
C THR A 2 2.80 -32.60 -7.03
N SER A 3 1.62 -31.98 -7.12
CA SER A 3 1.45 -30.59 -7.54
C SER A 3 1.97 -29.67 -6.43
N ASN A 4 3.23 -29.23 -6.56
CA ASN A 4 3.80 -28.16 -5.73
C ASN A 4 2.98 -26.89 -5.96
N SER A 5 2.16 -26.54 -4.98
CA SER A 5 1.32 -25.36 -4.98
C SER A 5 2.11 -24.14 -4.47
N GLU A 6 3.30 -23.91 -5.04
CA GLU A 6 4.24 -22.86 -4.61
C GLU A 6 4.34 -21.68 -5.60
N GLU A 7 3.74 -21.76 -6.78
CA GLU A 7 4.03 -20.84 -7.90
C GLU A 7 3.21 -19.54 -7.98
N GLN A 8 2.60 -19.04 -6.90
CA GLN A 8 1.88 -17.74 -6.96
C GLN A 8 2.23 -16.74 -5.85
N GLN A 9 3.20 -17.06 -5.00
CA GLN A 9 3.57 -16.18 -3.89
C GLN A 9 4.55 -15.05 -4.28
N ASP A 10 5.12 -15.10 -5.50
CA ASP A 10 6.29 -14.28 -5.87
C ASP A 10 5.99 -12.90 -6.50
N GLU A 11 4.74 -12.51 -6.74
CA GLU A 11 4.44 -11.22 -7.42
C GLU A 11 3.82 -10.13 -6.53
N PHE A 12 3.54 -10.41 -5.26
CA PHE A 12 2.88 -9.46 -4.37
C PHE A 12 3.76 -9.05 -3.19
N VAL A 13 3.98 -7.75 -3.05
CA VAL A 13 4.61 -7.18 -1.85
C VAL A 13 3.54 -6.77 -0.85
N SER A 14 3.75 -7.09 0.44
CA SER A 14 2.86 -6.61 1.48
C SER A 14 3.05 -5.10 1.68
N ILE A 15 1.97 -4.38 1.99
CA ILE A 15 2.05 -2.93 2.27
C ILE A 15 2.97 -2.66 3.47
N PHE A 16 2.98 -3.56 4.44
CA PHE A 16 3.85 -3.45 5.61
C PHE A 16 5.34 -3.53 5.23
N ASP A 17 5.72 -4.49 4.39
CA ASP A 17 7.11 -4.61 3.93
C ASP A 17 7.50 -3.45 3.03
N LEU A 18 6.57 -2.97 2.19
CA LEU A 18 6.77 -1.78 1.38
C LEU A 18 7.00 -0.53 2.25
N LEU A 19 6.23 -0.36 3.34
CA LEU A 19 6.41 0.74 4.28
C LEU A 19 7.68 0.61 5.13
N LYS A 20 8.19 -0.62 5.35
CA LYS A 20 9.50 -0.83 5.98
C LYS A 20 10.66 -0.52 5.05
N PHE A 21 10.50 -0.73 3.75
CA PHE A 21 11.54 -0.46 2.75
C PHE A 21 11.92 1.02 2.73
N VAL A 22 10.93 1.91 2.83
CA VAL A 22 11.18 3.33 3.07
C VAL A 22 11.62 3.49 4.53
N ASN A 23 12.93 3.67 4.73
CA ASN A 23 13.58 3.83 6.04
C ASN A 23 13.19 5.17 6.72
N SER A 24 11.91 5.31 7.03
CA SER A 24 11.29 6.52 7.56
C SER A 24 10.90 6.31 9.02
N GLN A 25 11.11 7.34 9.84
CA GLN A 25 10.78 7.32 11.27
C GLN A 25 9.27 7.40 11.54
N ASN A 26 8.47 7.80 10.54
CA ASN A 26 7.03 7.96 10.66
C ASN A 26 6.32 7.42 9.41
N ILE A 27 5.18 6.75 9.63
CA ILE A 27 4.30 6.22 8.59
C ILE A 27 3.86 7.28 7.58
N ILE A 28 3.59 8.52 8.01
CA ILE A 28 3.18 9.62 7.12
C ILE A 28 4.30 9.95 6.12
N ASN A 29 5.54 10.01 6.61
CA ASN A 29 6.69 10.27 5.74
C ASN A 29 6.97 9.07 4.82
N ALA A 30 6.76 7.84 5.31
CA ALA A 30 6.92 6.62 4.52
C ALA A 30 5.94 6.57 3.35
N THR A 31 4.66 6.84 3.59
CA THR A 31 3.62 6.85 2.57
C THR A 31 3.87 7.94 1.53
N TYR A 32 4.28 9.16 1.93
CA TYR A 32 4.62 10.23 0.98
C TYR A 32 5.83 9.90 0.11
N GLN A 33 6.88 9.29 0.67
CA GLN A 33 8.03 8.85 -0.12
C GLN A 33 7.64 7.83 -1.19
N ILE A 34 6.78 6.86 -0.85
CA ILE A 34 6.28 5.88 -1.83
C ILE A 34 5.43 6.57 -2.90
N ILE A 35 4.56 7.52 -2.52
CA ILE A 35 3.75 8.29 -3.47
C ILE A 35 4.67 9.05 -4.45
N SER A 36 5.71 9.74 -3.96
CA SER A 36 6.66 10.44 -4.82
C SER A 36 7.37 9.51 -5.80
N ILE A 37 7.79 8.31 -5.36
CA ILE A 37 8.38 7.30 -6.26
C ILE A 37 7.38 6.86 -7.34
N LEU A 38 6.11 6.66 -6.99
CA LEU A 38 5.06 6.29 -7.95
C LEU A 38 4.83 7.41 -8.99
N GLU A 39 4.86 8.67 -8.56
CA GLU A 39 4.73 9.85 -9.42
C GLU A 39 5.93 9.99 -10.37
N GLU A 40 7.15 9.95 -9.83
CA GLU A 40 8.39 10.06 -10.60
C GLU A 40 8.52 8.96 -11.66
N THR A 41 8.07 7.75 -11.33
CA THR A 41 8.10 6.61 -12.24
C THR A 41 6.88 6.53 -13.15
N GLY A 42 5.85 7.37 -12.95
CA GLY A 42 4.59 7.33 -13.67
C GLY A 42 3.83 6.01 -13.54
N LYS A 43 4.09 5.23 -12.47
CA LYS A 43 3.50 3.90 -12.28
C LYS A 43 2.18 3.98 -11.53
N ASN A 44 1.18 3.28 -12.05
CA ASN A 44 -0.07 3.02 -11.34
C ASN A 44 -0.06 1.56 -10.83
N VAL A 45 -0.10 1.39 -9.51
CA VAL A 45 -0.02 0.09 -8.86
C VAL A 45 -1.38 -0.23 -8.22
N CYS A 46 -1.92 -1.40 -8.53
CA CYS A 46 -3.17 -1.87 -7.93
C CYS A 46 -2.94 -2.42 -6.52
N VAL A 47 -3.90 -2.22 -5.63
CA VAL A 47 -3.90 -2.83 -4.29
C VAL A 47 -4.77 -4.06 -4.31
N TYR A 48 -4.35 -5.10 -3.60
CA TYR A 48 -5.11 -6.33 -3.44
C TYR A 48 -5.37 -6.60 -1.97
N GLU A 49 -6.58 -7.07 -1.65
CA GLU A 49 -6.91 -7.57 -0.33
C GLU A 49 -6.82 -9.08 -0.31
N ARG A 50 -6.10 -9.60 0.70
CA ARG A 50 -5.95 -11.03 0.91
C ARG A 50 -6.98 -11.52 1.91
N HIS A 51 -7.77 -12.50 1.50
CA HIS A 51 -8.76 -13.13 2.35
C HIS A 51 -8.31 -14.55 2.74
N ASN A 52 -8.23 -14.79 4.05
CA ASN A 52 -7.94 -16.11 4.62
C ASN A 52 -9.26 -16.84 4.90
N GLY A 53 -9.93 -17.32 3.84
CA GLY A 53 -11.09 -18.20 3.94
C GLY A 53 -10.73 -19.68 3.89
N ILE A 54 -11.74 -20.55 3.78
CA ILE A 54 -11.56 -22.00 3.53
C ILE A 54 -10.62 -22.25 2.34
N LYS A 55 -10.69 -21.37 1.33
CA LYS A 55 -9.70 -21.24 0.26
C LYS A 55 -9.17 -19.81 0.24
N PRO A 56 -7.85 -19.59 0.33
CA PRO A 56 -7.25 -18.27 0.18
C PRO A 56 -7.61 -17.66 -1.18
N ARG A 57 -7.89 -16.36 -1.19
CA ARG A 57 -8.13 -15.60 -2.43
C ARG A 57 -7.64 -14.16 -2.30
N LEU A 58 -7.33 -13.56 -3.44
CA LEU A 58 -7.02 -12.14 -3.58
C LEU A 58 -8.16 -11.45 -4.31
N THR A 59 -8.53 -10.26 -3.83
CA THR A 59 -9.50 -9.39 -4.51
C THR A 59 -8.81 -8.07 -4.84
N ILE A 60 -8.89 -7.64 -6.10
CA ILE A 60 -8.40 -6.32 -6.51
C ILE A 60 -9.27 -5.24 -5.86
N GLN A 61 -8.63 -4.24 -5.27
CA GLN A 61 -9.30 -3.07 -4.72
C GLN A 61 -9.58 -2.07 -5.83
N LYS A 62 -10.65 -1.28 -5.64
CA LYS A 62 -11.01 -0.19 -6.58
C LYS A 62 -9.99 0.95 -6.54
N GLU A 63 -9.40 1.16 -5.37
CA GLU A 63 -8.44 2.23 -5.12
C GLU A 63 -7.04 1.83 -5.57
N SER A 64 -6.31 2.78 -6.15
CA SER A 64 -4.90 2.59 -6.46
C SER A 64 -4.06 2.60 -5.18
N LEU A 65 -2.80 2.13 -5.26
CA LEU A 65 -1.88 2.20 -4.13
C LEU A 65 -1.68 3.65 -3.67
N ARG A 66 -1.63 4.59 -4.61
CA ARG A 66 -1.55 6.02 -4.31
C ARG A 66 -2.74 6.46 -3.44
N ASP A 67 -3.96 6.18 -3.88
CA ASP A 67 -5.18 6.59 -3.17
C ASP A 67 -5.27 5.94 -1.79
N TYR A 68 -4.89 4.67 -1.70
CA TYR A 68 -4.82 3.94 -0.44
C TYR A 68 -3.81 4.57 0.53
N LEU A 69 -2.61 4.92 0.08
CA LEU A 69 -1.61 5.58 0.93
C LEU A 69 -2.03 6.98 1.36
N PHE A 70 -2.72 7.74 0.50
CA PHE A 70 -3.34 9.01 0.87
C PHE A 70 -4.43 8.84 1.93
N SER A 71 -5.26 7.81 1.83
CA SER A 71 -6.33 7.55 2.80
C SER A 71 -5.77 7.17 4.18
N ILE A 72 -4.65 6.41 4.23
CA ILE A 72 -3.90 6.17 5.48
C ILE A 72 -3.50 7.50 6.11
N ASN A 73 -2.85 8.39 5.35
CA ASN A 73 -2.41 9.69 5.88
C ASN A 73 -3.57 10.56 6.35
N LYS A 74 -4.68 10.58 5.61
CA LYS A 74 -5.89 11.33 5.98
C LYS A 74 -6.49 10.81 7.29
N ASN A 75 -6.51 9.50 7.49
CA ASN A 75 -7.04 8.87 8.70
C ASN A 75 -6.09 9.01 9.91
N GLN A 76 -4.79 9.17 9.68
CA GLN A 76 -3.82 9.57 10.71
C GLN A 76 -3.88 11.08 11.00
N GLY A 77 -4.46 11.85 10.08
CA GLY A 77 -4.43 13.31 10.05
C GLY A 77 -5.70 14.03 10.51
N TYR A 78 -6.77 13.39 10.97
CA TYR A 78 -7.86 14.13 11.64
C TYR A 78 -7.50 14.53 13.09
N LYS A 79 -6.46 15.37 13.17
CA LYS A 79 -6.38 16.58 13.99
C LYS A 79 -5.91 17.74 13.08
N ILE A 80 -6.59 17.96 11.95
CA ILE A 80 -6.42 19.20 11.19
C ILE A 80 -7.42 20.20 11.78
N ASP A 81 -7.05 20.78 12.91
CA ASP A 81 -7.64 22.01 13.47
C ASP A 81 -6.74 23.23 13.21
N GLU A 82 -5.77 23.14 12.30
CA GLU A 82 -4.98 24.29 11.89
C GLU A 82 -4.99 24.40 10.37
N GLU A 83 -5.81 25.35 9.90
CA GLU A 83 -5.69 25.99 8.60
C GLU A 83 -4.22 26.30 8.32
N ILE A 84 -3.67 25.72 7.26
CA ILE A 84 -2.36 26.11 6.75
C ILE A 84 -2.59 27.39 5.93
N PRO A 85 -2.13 28.58 6.35
CA PRO A 85 -2.21 29.76 5.51
C PRO A 85 -1.15 29.65 4.41
N PHE A 86 -1.56 30.05 3.20
CA PHE A 86 -0.74 30.10 1.98
C PHE A 86 0.50 30.99 2.12
#